data_AF-A0A9Q3FM97-F1
#
_entry.id   AF-A0A9Q3FM97-F1
#
_cell.length_a   1.000
_cell.length_b   1.000
_cell.length_c   1.000
_cell.angle_alpha   90.00
_cell.angle_beta   90.00
_cell.angle_gamma   90.00
#
_symmetry.space_group_name_H-M   'P 1'
#
loop_
_entity.id
_entity.type
_entity.pdbx_description
1 polymer ?
#
loop_
_entity_poly.entity_id
_entity_poly.type
_entity_poly.pdbx_seq_one_letter_code
_entity_poly.pdbx_strand_id
1 'polypeptide(L)'
;MFLQLAIGGAFQFMSINMTYLNDLELLTQTYDHYVHYYWYSIFHKEQKDSGSHRRTNERKAIPGARQKLVVPSKPKNAYIARNLSFQSESDNIFMRKLDRLISKTETDEGKRSQGQYRIHVKNPPQTMFTTAPKGLPLDIYEAKWYNTKLPEQCQNIADWKKVAFLQNPKCLLEFTLPDKKIGDQSFNDKNWEVLAKDYNLEFLSFDEPENDNDTTKEEMNLI
;
A
#
# COMPACT_ATOMS: atom_id res chain seq x y z
N MET A 1 -37.52 3.06 -40.98
CA MET A 1 -36.66 2.25 -41.88
C MET A 1 -35.44 1.68 -41.14
N PHE A 2 -34.66 2.47 -40.39
CA PHE A 2 -33.45 2.01 -39.68
C PHE A 2 -33.71 0.96 -38.58
N LEU A 3 -34.75 1.16 -37.75
CA LEU A 3 -35.16 0.21 -36.70
C LEU A 3 -35.48 -1.19 -37.23
N GLN A 4 -36.14 -1.30 -38.39
CA GLN A 4 -36.47 -2.59 -38.99
C GLN A 4 -35.22 -3.34 -39.48
N LEU A 5 -34.21 -2.62 -39.98
CA LEU A 5 -32.92 -3.22 -40.37
C LEU A 5 -32.09 -3.64 -39.16
N ALA A 6 -32.13 -2.86 -38.07
CA ALA A 6 -31.46 -3.20 -36.81
C ALA A 6 -32.09 -4.41 -36.12
N ILE A 7 -33.42 -4.47 -36.04
CA ILE A 7 -34.16 -5.63 -35.52
C ILE A 7 -33.93 -6.86 -36.40
N GLY A 8 -33.81 -6.68 -37.73
CA GLY A 8 -33.49 -7.74 -38.68
C GLY A 8 -32.05 -8.27 -38.62
N GLY A 9 -31.24 -7.82 -37.66
CA GLY A 9 -29.88 -8.36 -37.43
C GLY A 9 -28.81 -7.83 -38.40
N ALA A 10 -29.12 -6.88 -39.27
CA ALA A 10 -28.17 -6.33 -40.25
C ALA A 10 -26.93 -5.69 -39.58
N PHE A 11 -27.03 -5.32 -38.31
CA PHE A 11 -25.97 -4.69 -37.52
C PHE A 11 -25.46 -5.56 -36.37
N GLN A 12 -25.70 -6.88 -36.40
CA GLN A 12 -25.24 -7.78 -35.34
C GLN A 12 -23.71 -7.79 -35.18
N PHE A 13 -22.98 -7.54 -36.27
CA PHE A 13 -21.51 -7.37 -36.25
C PHE A 13 -21.04 -6.12 -35.48
N MET A 14 -21.92 -5.15 -35.24
CA MET A 14 -21.63 -3.92 -34.50
C MET A 14 -21.90 -4.06 -32.99
N SER A 15 -22.37 -5.24 -32.52
CA SER A 15 -22.66 -5.51 -31.11
C SER A 15 -23.56 -4.44 -30.45
N ILE A 16 -24.59 -3.99 -31.19
CA ILE A 16 -25.53 -2.97 -30.69
C ILE A 16 -26.30 -3.53 -29.50
N ASN A 17 -26.29 -2.79 -28.39
CA ASN A 17 -27.03 -3.16 -27.20
C ASN A 17 -28.53 -2.91 -27.41
N MET A 18 -29.31 -3.99 -27.47
CA MET A 18 -30.76 -3.98 -27.75
C MET A 18 -31.57 -3.14 -26.76
N THR A 19 -31.05 -2.86 -25.56
CA THR A 19 -31.76 -2.06 -24.53
C THR A 19 -31.99 -0.62 -24.96
N TYR A 20 -31.19 -0.08 -25.88
CA TYR A 20 -31.26 1.32 -26.31
C TYR A 20 -32.02 1.52 -27.63
N LEU A 21 -32.67 0.48 -28.18
CA LEU A 21 -33.42 0.59 -29.44
C LEU A 21 -34.60 1.58 -29.37
N ASN A 22 -35.13 1.84 -28.17
CA ASN A 22 -36.22 2.80 -27.96
C ASN A 22 -35.74 4.25 -27.87
N ASP A 23 -34.44 4.49 -27.69
CA ASP A 23 -33.85 5.82 -27.63
C ASP A 23 -33.35 6.24 -29.02
N LEU A 24 -34.27 6.81 -29.80
CA LEU A 24 -34.02 7.20 -31.17
C LEU A 24 -32.96 8.30 -31.27
N GLU A 25 -32.87 9.20 -30.29
CA GLU A 25 -31.92 10.32 -30.28
C GLU A 25 -30.48 9.82 -30.12
N LEU A 26 -30.27 8.90 -29.17
CA LEU A 26 -28.98 8.25 -28.98
C LEU A 26 -28.58 7.42 -30.21
N LEU A 27 -29.54 6.76 -30.85
CA LEU A 27 -29.32 5.96 -32.06
C LEU A 27 -28.91 6.84 -33.25
N THR A 28 -29.53 8.01 -33.41
CA THR A 28 -29.13 8.99 -34.45
C THR A 28 -27.75 9.57 -34.18
N GLN A 29 -27.44 9.95 -32.93
CA GLN A 29 -26.10 10.48 -32.60
C GLN A 29 -24.99 9.44 -32.79
N THR A 30 -25.25 8.19 -32.42
CA THR A 30 -24.30 7.09 -32.63
C THR A 30 -24.14 6.74 -34.11
N TYR A 31 -25.21 6.80 -34.89
CA TYR A 31 -25.15 6.64 -36.35
C TYR A 31 -24.32 7.76 -36.99
N ASP A 32 -24.59 9.02 -36.65
CA ASP A 32 -23.86 10.16 -37.20
C ASP A 32 -22.37 10.08 -36.86
N HIS A 33 -22.03 9.74 -35.62
CA HIS A 33 -20.63 9.53 -35.24
C HIS A 33 -20.00 8.34 -36.00
N TYR A 34 -20.70 7.22 -36.09
CA TYR A 34 -20.15 6.03 -36.73
C TYR A 34 -19.97 6.21 -38.24
N VAL A 35 -20.95 6.78 -38.93
CA VAL A 35 -20.90 6.97 -40.39
C VAL A 35 -20.06 8.18 -40.76
N HIS A 36 -20.33 9.36 -40.18
CA HIS A 36 -19.67 10.59 -40.59
C HIS A 36 -18.30 10.80 -39.98
N TYR A 37 -17.99 10.20 -38.82
CA TYR A 37 -16.65 10.31 -38.24
C TYR A 37 -15.84 9.04 -38.48
N TYR A 38 -16.33 7.87 -38.07
CA TYR A 38 -15.54 6.64 -38.17
C TYR A 38 -15.36 6.18 -39.62
N TRP A 39 -16.43 5.96 -40.39
CA TRP A 39 -16.31 5.54 -41.81
C TRP A 39 -15.65 6.58 -42.69
N TYR A 40 -15.96 7.86 -42.50
CA TYR A 40 -15.27 8.95 -43.21
C TYR A 40 -13.75 8.95 -42.94
N SER A 41 -13.33 8.74 -41.68
CA SER A 41 -11.90 8.67 -41.34
C SER A 41 -11.20 7.45 -41.96
N ILE A 42 -11.92 6.33 -42.10
CA ILE A 42 -11.42 5.13 -42.77
C ILE A 42 -11.30 5.40 -44.27
N PHE A 43 -12.33 5.95 -44.90
CA PHE A 43 -12.34 6.29 -46.32
C PHE A 43 -11.20 7.25 -46.68
N HIS A 44 -10.96 8.27 -45.88
CA HIS A 44 -9.82 9.19 -46.07
C HIS A 44 -8.46 8.51 -45.90
N LYS A 45 -8.34 7.54 -44.99
CA LYS A 45 -7.11 6.74 -44.85
C LYS A 45 -6.89 5.83 -46.05
N GLU A 46 -7.96 5.21 -46.55
CA GLU A 46 -7.94 4.33 -47.72
C GLU A 46 -7.66 5.10 -49.02
N GLN A 47 -8.11 6.36 -49.14
CA GLN A 47 -7.71 7.24 -50.25
C GLN A 47 -6.21 7.56 -50.27
N LYS A 48 -5.56 7.57 -49.10
CA LYS A 48 -4.12 7.87 -48.99
C LYS A 48 -3.24 6.63 -49.14
N ASP A 49 -3.65 5.48 -48.59
CA ASP A 49 -2.96 4.20 -48.70
C ASP A 49 -3.99 3.05 -48.68
N SER A 50 -4.22 2.46 -49.85
CA SER A 50 -5.20 1.39 -50.02
C SER A 50 -4.83 0.13 -49.23
N GLY A 51 -5.76 -0.35 -48.40
CA GLY A 51 -5.60 -1.49 -47.52
C GLY A 51 -4.95 -1.15 -46.17
N SER A 52 -4.65 0.12 -45.88
CA SER A 52 -4.07 0.54 -44.61
C SER A 52 -4.96 0.20 -43.42
N HIS A 53 -6.28 0.32 -43.56
CA HIS A 53 -7.22 -0.05 -42.50
C HIS A 53 -7.20 -1.56 -42.26
N ARG A 54 -7.21 -2.37 -43.33
CA ARG A 54 -7.15 -3.84 -43.25
C ARG A 54 -5.85 -4.31 -42.58
N ARG A 55 -4.70 -3.79 -43.00
CA ARG A 55 -3.39 -4.09 -42.38
C ARG A 55 -3.36 -3.72 -40.89
N THR A 56 -3.96 -2.60 -40.52
CA THR A 56 -4.05 -2.16 -39.12
C THR A 56 -4.95 -3.06 -38.29
N ASN A 57 -6.06 -3.53 -38.87
CA ASN A 57 -6.98 -4.46 -38.22
C ASN A 57 -6.36 -5.86 -38.09
N GLU A 58 -5.68 -6.37 -39.11
CA GLU A 58 -4.93 -7.63 -39.08
C GLU A 58 -3.83 -7.60 -38.01
N ARG A 59 -3.10 -6.47 -37.84
CA ARG A 59 -2.13 -6.29 -36.74
C ARG A 59 -2.77 -6.35 -35.35
N LYS A 60 -4.03 -5.93 -35.21
CA LYS A 60 -4.80 -5.99 -33.95
C LYS A 60 -5.44 -7.36 -33.73
N ALA A 61 -5.73 -8.10 -34.81
CA ALA A 61 -6.34 -9.42 -34.82
C ALA A 61 -5.35 -10.57 -34.54
N ILE A 62 -4.10 -10.28 -34.17
CA ILE A 62 -3.15 -11.26 -33.63
C ILE A 62 -3.14 -11.17 -32.09
N PRO A 63 -4.09 -11.79 -31.37
CA PRO A 63 -3.91 -12.06 -29.95
C PRO A 63 -3.05 -13.33 -29.82
N GLY A 64 -1.73 -13.21 -29.85
CA GLY A 64 -0.89 -14.42 -29.69
C GLY A 64 0.62 -14.28 -29.68
N ALA A 65 1.20 -13.25 -30.31
CA ALA A 65 2.66 -13.08 -30.35
C ALA A 65 3.22 -12.24 -29.17
N ARG A 66 2.51 -12.22 -28.04
CA ARG A 66 2.99 -11.63 -26.77
C ARG A 66 3.14 -12.67 -25.67
N GLN A 67 3.40 -13.92 -26.01
CA GLN A 67 4.21 -14.75 -25.11
C GLN A 67 5.66 -14.28 -25.26
N LYS A 68 5.98 -13.15 -24.63
CA LYS A 68 7.38 -12.87 -24.32
C LYS A 68 7.87 -14.09 -23.55
N LEU A 69 8.93 -14.72 -24.03
CA LEU A 69 9.80 -15.55 -23.21
C LEU A 69 9.91 -14.85 -21.86
N VAL A 70 9.33 -15.46 -20.83
CA VAL A 70 9.30 -14.90 -19.47
C VAL A 70 10.71 -15.07 -18.92
N VAL A 71 11.62 -14.23 -19.40
CA VAL A 71 12.62 -13.66 -18.51
C VAL A 71 11.80 -12.78 -17.57
N PRO A 72 11.88 -12.94 -16.23
CA PRO A 72 11.11 -12.13 -15.29
C PRO A 72 11.55 -10.67 -15.40
N SER A 73 10.99 -9.97 -16.37
CA SER A 73 11.03 -8.53 -16.50
C SER A 73 10.25 -7.98 -15.33
N LYS A 74 10.92 -7.17 -14.49
CA LYS A 74 10.30 -6.50 -13.36
C LYS A 74 8.95 -5.89 -13.80
N PRO A 75 7.85 -6.09 -13.04
CA PRO A 75 6.59 -5.42 -13.33
C PRO A 75 6.82 -3.92 -13.38
N LYS A 76 6.20 -3.23 -14.35
CA LYS A 76 6.46 -1.81 -14.64
C LYS A 76 6.19 -0.86 -13.44
N ASN A 77 5.49 -1.33 -12.40
CA ASN A 77 5.11 -0.58 -11.21
C ASN A 77 5.49 -1.29 -9.90
N ALA A 78 6.56 -2.10 -9.89
CA ALA A 78 6.97 -2.82 -8.69
C ALA A 78 8.38 -2.44 -8.24
N TYR A 79 8.54 -2.24 -6.93
CA TYR A 79 9.82 -1.97 -6.31
C TYR A 79 10.18 -3.10 -5.34
N ILE A 80 11.46 -3.48 -5.34
CA ILE A 80 11.97 -4.48 -4.41
C ILE A 80 12.07 -3.79 -3.05
N ALA A 81 11.35 -4.32 -2.07
CA ALA A 81 11.49 -3.88 -0.68
C ALA A 81 12.93 -4.15 -0.24
N ARG A 82 13.61 -3.08 0.18
CA ARG A 82 14.99 -3.15 0.66
C ARG A 82 14.98 -3.44 2.15
N ASN A 83 15.97 -4.18 2.62
CA ASN A 83 16.14 -4.37 4.05
C ASN A 83 16.87 -3.15 4.64
N LEU A 84 16.34 -2.62 5.73
CA LEU A 84 16.94 -1.56 6.51
C LEU A 84 17.78 -2.21 7.61
N SER A 85 19.06 -1.83 7.70
CA SER A 85 20.00 -2.44 8.66
C SER A 85 19.68 -2.18 10.13
N PHE A 86 18.72 -1.29 10.41
CA PHE A 86 18.30 -0.91 11.75
C PHE A 86 16.91 -1.45 12.11
N GLN A 87 16.18 -2.07 11.17
CA GLN A 87 14.81 -2.52 11.42
C GLN A 87 14.78 -3.85 12.17
N SER A 88 13.84 -3.98 13.11
CA SER A 88 13.59 -5.23 13.81
C SER A 88 12.94 -6.27 12.89
N GLU A 89 13.06 -7.55 13.24
CA GLU A 89 12.35 -8.63 12.53
C GLU A 89 10.82 -8.47 12.68
N SER A 90 10.36 -7.96 13.83
CA SER A 90 8.95 -7.68 14.08
C SER A 90 8.38 -6.64 13.10
N ASP A 91 9.09 -5.54 12.88
CA ASP A 91 8.72 -4.51 11.89
C ASP A 91 8.70 -5.08 10.47
N ASN A 92 9.73 -5.86 10.10
CA ASN A 92 9.79 -6.53 8.80
C ASN A 92 8.59 -7.48 8.57
N ILE A 93 8.21 -8.27 9.58
CA ILE A 93 7.04 -9.16 9.52
C ILE A 93 5.75 -8.34 9.39
N PHE A 94 5.62 -7.26 10.16
CA PHE A 94 4.46 -6.37 10.12
C PHE A 94 4.27 -5.75 8.72
N MET A 95 5.32 -5.13 8.17
CA MET A 95 5.29 -4.49 6.85
C MET A 95 4.92 -5.50 5.75
N ARG A 96 5.48 -6.72 5.81
CA ARG A 96 5.12 -7.82 4.90
C ARG A 96 3.66 -8.22 5.01
N LYS A 97 3.12 -8.27 6.22
CA LYS A 97 1.72 -8.65 6.46
C LYS A 97 0.78 -7.55 5.97
N LEU A 98 1.11 -6.29 6.24
CA LEU A 98 0.37 -5.12 5.75
C LEU A 98 0.30 -5.10 4.22
N ASP A 99 1.43 -5.28 3.54
CA ASP A 99 1.49 -5.35 2.08
C ASP A 99 0.59 -6.48 1.51
N ARG A 100 0.59 -7.66 2.15
CA ARG A 100 -0.28 -8.78 1.75
C ARG A 100 -1.76 -8.46 1.96
N LEU A 101 -2.10 -7.78 3.04
CA LEU A 101 -3.49 -7.39 3.34
C LEU A 101 -4.00 -6.40 2.31
N ILE A 102 -3.21 -5.36 1.98
CA ILE A 102 -3.56 -4.37 0.95
C ILE A 102 -3.77 -5.07 -0.40
N SER A 103 -2.84 -5.94 -0.78
CA SER A 103 -2.92 -6.71 -2.02
C SER A 103 -4.16 -7.60 -2.09
N LYS A 104 -4.54 -8.24 -0.97
CA LYS A 104 -5.76 -9.05 -0.88
C LYS A 104 -7.01 -8.18 -1.00
N THR A 105 -7.08 -7.05 -0.29
CA THR A 105 -8.24 -6.15 -0.34
C THR A 105 -8.48 -5.56 -1.74
N GLU A 106 -7.42 -5.20 -2.47
CA GLU A 106 -7.55 -4.72 -3.85
C GLU A 106 -8.13 -5.79 -4.78
N THR A 107 -7.72 -7.05 -4.58
CA THR A 107 -8.21 -8.20 -5.35
C THR A 107 -9.69 -8.47 -5.06
N ASP A 108 -10.07 -8.48 -3.78
CA ASP A 108 -11.44 -8.76 -3.33
C ASP A 108 -12.43 -7.68 -3.81
N GLU A 109 -12.01 -6.41 -3.88
CA GLU A 109 -12.82 -5.30 -4.40
C GLU A 109 -12.91 -5.27 -5.94
N GLY A 110 -12.26 -6.20 -6.64
CA GLY A 110 -12.24 -6.26 -8.11
C GLY A 110 -11.53 -5.06 -8.76
N LYS A 111 -10.80 -4.27 -7.97
CA LYS A 111 -10.07 -3.09 -8.47
C LYS A 111 -8.82 -3.56 -9.20
N ARG A 112 -8.58 -3.01 -10.38
CA ARG A 112 -7.28 -3.19 -11.06
C ARG A 112 -6.22 -2.50 -10.19
N SER A 113 -5.15 -3.19 -9.79
CA SER A 113 -4.06 -2.54 -9.04
C SER A 113 -3.41 -1.46 -9.91
N GLN A 114 -3.72 -0.20 -9.62
CA GLN A 114 -3.13 0.96 -10.27
C GLN A 114 -1.92 1.48 -9.47
N GLY A 115 -1.76 1.05 -8.22
CA GLY A 115 -0.70 1.46 -7.32
C GLY A 115 0.63 0.73 -7.56
N GLN A 116 1.72 1.36 -7.13
CA GLN A 116 3.01 0.69 -7.10
C GLN A 116 3.08 -0.22 -5.86
N TYR A 117 3.50 -1.48 -6.03
CA TYR A 117 3.55 -2.45 -4.94
C TYR A 117 4.99 -2.90 -4.60
N ARG A 118 5.17 -3.27 -3.33
CA ARG A 118 6.41 -3.81 -2.78
C ARG A 118 6.53 -5.30 -3.10
N ILE A 119 7.69 -5.70 -3.62
CA ILE A 119 8.05 -7.12 -3.77
C ILE A 119 9.06 -7.47 -2.69
N HIS A 120 8.71 -8.45 -1.86
CA HIS A 120 9.60 -9.05 -0.87
C HIS A 120 10.37 -10.21 -1.51
N VAL A 121 11.69 -10.07 -1.61
CA VAL A 121 12.59 -11.12 -2.10
C VAL A 121 13.34 -11.74 -0.93
N LYS A 122 13.82 -12.99 -1.09
CA LYS A 122 14.53 -13.72 -0.02
C LYS A 122 15.81 -13.00 0.42
N ASN A 123 16.59 -12.50 -0.53
CA ASN A 123 17.83 -11.76 -0.30
C ASN A 123 17.66 -10.32 -0.83
N PRO A 124 17.01 -9.43 -0.05
CA PRO A 124 16.78 -8.06 -0.49
C PRO A 124 18.10 -7.28 -0.51
N PRO A 125 18.28 -6.37 -1.48
CA PRO A 125 19.42 -5.47 -1.47
C PRO A 125 19.35 -4.57 -0.23
N GLN A 126 20.51 -4.23 0.32
CA GLN A 126 20.59 -3.23 1.38
C GLN A 126 20.12 -1.87 0.86
N THR A 127 19.41 -1.16 1.72
CA THR A 127 19.01 0.22 1.48
C THR A 127 20.22 1.16 1.30
N MET A 128 20.05 2.24 0.54
CA MET A 128 21.03 3.35 0.52
C MET A 128 20.80 4.31 1.70
N PHE A 129 19.63 4.26 2.33
CA PHE A 129 19.29 5.10 3.47
C PHE A 129 19.87 4.48 4.74
N THR A 130 20.98 5.02 5.21
CA THR A 130 21.67 4.57 6.43
C THR A 130 21.10 5.21 7.70
N THR A 131 20.38 6.32 7.54
CA THR A 131 19.80 7.07 8.65
C THR A 131 18.49 6.44 9.10
N ALA A 132 18.43 6.12 10.38
CA ALA A 132 17.20 5.69 11.02
C ALA A 132 16.23 6.88 11.16
N PRO A 133 14.92 6.67 10.98
CA PRO A 133 13.91 7.66 11.35
C PRO A 133 14.00 7.95 12.86
N LYS A 134 13.54 9.12 13.29
CA LYS A 134 13.54 9.54 14.69
C LYS A 134 12.12 9.56 15.27
N GLY A 135 12.00 9.30 16.57
CA GLY A 135 10.74 9.38 17.32
C GLY A 135 9.76 8.25 17.04
N LEU A 136 10.22 7.12 16.48
CA LEU A 136 9.39 5.93 16.36
C LEU A 136 9.48 5.07 17.64
N PRO A 137 8.46 4.24 17.92
CA PRO A 137 8.48 3.25 19.00
C PRO A 137 9.75 2.38 19.03
N LEU A 138 10.17 2.00 20.23
CA LEU A 138 11.44 1.32 20.49
C LEU A 138 11.62 0.03 19.68
N ASP A 139 10.55 -0.76 19.57
CA ASP A 139 10.54 -2.11 19.00
C ASP A 139 10.53 -2.15 17.46
N ILE A 140 10.49 -0.99 16.81
CA ILE A 140 10.74 -0.86 15.35
C ILE A 140 12.22 -1.05 15.03
N TYR A 141 13.11 -0.74 15.97
CA TYR A 141 14.54 -0.84 15.77
C TYR A 141 15.08 -2.21 16.21
N GLU A 142 16.15 -2.71 15.59
CA GLU A 142 16.79 -3.95 16.05
C GLU A 142 17.58 -3.68 17.34
N ALA A 143 17.35 -4.49 18.39
CA ALA A 143 18.00 -4.34 19.69
C ALA A 143 19.54 -4.30 19.61
N LYS A 144 20.16 -5.19 18.81
CA LYS A 144 21.62 -5.21 18.62
C LYS A 144 22.14 -3.91 18.02
N TRP A 145 21.44 -3.41 16.99
CA TRP A 145 21.81 -2.17 16.32
C TRP A 145 21.63 -0.97 17.25
N TYR A 146 20.54 -0.95 18.02
CA TYR A 146 20.21 0.10 18.97
C TYR A 146 21.23 0.17 20.11
N ASN A 147 21.56 -0.98 20.72
CA ASN A 147 22.49 -1.06 21.85
C ASN A 147 23.95 -0.73 21.47
N THR A 148 24.27 -0.68 20.17
CA THR A 148 25.58 -0.23 19.69
C THR A 148 25.70 1.30 19.68
N LYS A 149 24.59 2.04 19.81
CA LYS A 149 24.57 3.51 19.78
C LYS A 149 24.86 4.09 21.16
N LEU A 150 25.32 5.34 21.17
CA LEU A 150 25.52 6.09 22.40
C LEU A 150 24.16 6.39 23.05
N PRO A 151 24.07 6.47 24.38
CA PRO A 151 22.79 6.64 25.06
C PRO A 151 22.04 7.93 24.68
N GLU A 152 22.76 9.04 24.48
CA GLU A 152 22.19 10.31 23.98
C GLU A 152 21.61 10.16 22.56
N GLN A 153 22.22 9.33 21.72
CA GLN A 153 21.69 9.04 20.39
C GLN A 153 20.44 8.16 20.47
N CYS A 154 20.45 7.14 21.34
CA CYS A 154 19.30 6.28 21.59
C CYS A 154 18.04 7.09 21.95
N GLN A 155 18.16 8.02 22.91
CA GLN A 155 17.08 8.92 23.32
C GLN A 155 16.52 9.76 22.16
N ASN A 156 17.39 10.20 21.25
CA ASN A 156 17.01 11.01 20.10
C ASN A 156 16.46 10.20 18.91
N ILE A 157 16.75 8.89 18.86
CA ILE A 157 16.34 8.01 17.76
C ILE A 157 14.97 7.41 18.03
N ALA A 158 14.75 6.81 19.21
CA ALA A 158 13.52 6.09 19.50
C ALA A 158 12.73 6.74 20.65
N ASP A 159 11.41 6.63 20.58
CA ASP A 159 10.53 6.88 21.72
C ASP A 159 10.63 5.69 22.68
N TRP A 160 11.57 5.78 23.63
CA TRP A 160 11.81 4.76 24.64
C TRP A 160 10.67 4.61 25.65
N LYS A 161 9.54 5.31 25.52
CA LYS A 161 8.37 5.12 26.38
C LYS A 161 7.27 4.29 25.71
N LYS A 162 7.43 3.95 24.42
CA LYS A 162 6.37 3.34 23.61
C LYS A 162 6.84 2.15 22.80
N VAL A 163 5.96 1.17 22.71
CA VAL A 163 6.13 -0.08 21.97
C VAL A 163 4.92 -0.25 21.05
N ALA A 164 5.14 -0.69 19.82
CA ALA A 164 4.11 -0.78 18.78
C ALA A 164 3.62 -2.21 18.50
N PHE A 165 4.43 -3.21 18.82
CA PHE A 165 4.23 -4.60 18.44
C PHE A 165 3.85 -5.47 19.62
N LEU A 166 3.33 -6.65 19.28
CA LEU A 166 3.09 -7.74 20.21
C LEU A 166 4.34 -8.60 20.31
N GLN A 167 4.49 -9.30 21.43
CA GLN A 167 5.54 -10.31 21.60
C GLN A 167 5.59 -11.31 20.43
N ASN A 168 4.42 -11.65 19.85
CA ASN A 168 4.34 -12.40 18.60
C ASN A 168 3.93 -11.49 17.44
N PRO A 169 4.86 -11.08 16.55
CA PRO A 169 4.58 -10.19 15.44
C PRO A 169 3.68 -10.82 14.38
N LYS A 170 3.54 -12.16 14.37
CA LYS A 170 2.64 -12.84 13.42
C LYS A 170 1.18 -12.58 13.72
N CYS A 171 0.81 -12.37 14.98
CA CYS A 171 -0.57 -12.13 15.38
C CYS A 171 -1.03 -10.69 15.10
N LEU A 172 -0.09 -9.80 14.78
CA LEU A 172 -0.36 -8.39 14.49
C LEU A 172 -1.33 -8.27 13.30
N LEU A 173 -2.31 -7.35 13.37
CA LEU A 173 -3.39 -7.18 12.36
C LEU A 173 -4.42 -8.33 12.25
N GLU A 174 -4.42 -9.32 13.14
CA GLU A 174 -5.52 -10.29 13.22
C GLU A 174 -6.71 -9.69 13.97
N PHE A 175 -7.89 -9.73 13.36
CA PHE A 175 -9.14 -9.17 13.89
C PHE A 175 -9.64 -9.88 15.16
N THR A 176 -9.07 -11.04 15.48
CA THR A 176 -9.56 -11.97 16.51
C THR A 176 -8.87 -11.81 17.86
N LEU A 177 -7.98 -10.83 18.04
CA LEU A 177 -7.30 -10.62 19.31
C LEU A 177 -8.23 -9.93 20.32
N PRO A 178 -8.39 -10.47 21.55
CA PRO A 178 -9.20 -9.85 22.61
C PRO A 178 -8.68 -8.46 23.00
N ASP A 179 -7.41 -8.20 22.71
CA ASP A 179 -6.69 -6.98 23.05
C ASP A 179 -6.96 -5.79 22.10
N LYS A 180 -7.74 -5.99 21.03
CA LYS A 180 -8.04 -4.94 20.05
C LYS A 180 -8.81 -3.73 20.63
N LYS A 181 -9.37 -3.87 21.84
CA LYS A 181 -10.08 -2.81 22.59
C LYS A 181 -9.25 -2.17 23.70
N ILE A 182 -7.97 -2.52 23.84
CA ILE A 182 -7.10 -1.94 24.85
C ILE A 182 -6.57 -0.60 24.32
N GLY A 183 -6.63 0.45 25.15
CA GLY A 183 -6.03 1.73 24.79
C GLY A 183 -4.50 1.67 24.77
N ASP A 184 -3.86 2.57 24.02
CA ASP A 184 -2.40 2.59 23.80
C ASP A 184 -1.57 2.51 25.09
N GLN A 185 -2.02 3.18 26.15
CA GLN A 185 -1.34 3.16 27.45
C GLN A 185 -1.35 1.75 28.06
N SER A 186 -2.53 1.15 28.19
CA SER A 186 -2.67 -0.21 28.72
C SER A 186 -2.02 -1.27 27.81
N PHE A 187 -1.88 -0.99 26.52
CA PHE A 187 -1.11 -1.85 25.61
C PHE A 187 0.39 -1.79 25.91
N ASN A 188 0.93 -0.58 26.08
CA ASN A 188 2.32 -0.37 26.46
C ASN A 188 2.60 -1.04 27.80
N ASP A 189 1.82 -0.77 28.84
CA ASP A 189 2.04 -1.34 30.18
C ASP A 189 2.14 -2.87 30.17
N LYS A 190 1.37 -3.54 29.29
CA LYS A 190 1.36 -5.01 29.16
C LYS A 190 2.55 -5.56 28.39
N ASN A 191 2.98 -4.90 27.32
CA ASN A 191 3.98 -5.44 26.39
C ASN A 191 5.38 -4.87 26.61
N TRP A 192 5.48 -3.73 27.29
CA TRP A 192 6.71 -2.98 27.47
C TRP A 192 7.81 -3.80 28.14
N GLU A 193 7.54 -4.40 29.29
CA GLU A 193 8.55 -5.16 30.06
C GLU A 193 9.17 -6.30 29.24
N VAL A 194 8.34 -6.98 28.44
CA VAL A 194 8.78 -8.11 27.63
C VAL A 194 9.60 -7.65 26.43
N LEU A 195 9.17 -6.59 25.75
CA LEU A 195 9.80 -6.13 24.51
C LEU A 195 11.01 -5.23 24.75
N ALA A 196 11.03 -4.45 25.83
CA ALA A 196 12.14 -3.58 26.20
C ALA A 196 13.33 -4.36 26.81
N LYS A 197 13.13 -5.62 27.22
CA LYS A 197 14.13 -6.45 27.91
C LYS A 197 15.49 -6.53 27.22
N ASP A 198 15.48 -6.59 25.88
CA ASP A 198 16.69 -6.77 25.08
C ASP A 198 17.40 -5.43 24.76
N TYR A 199 16.80 -4.29 25.13
CA TYR A 199 17.35 -2.96 24.86
C TYR A 199 18.11 -2.44 26.08
N ASN A 200 19.29 -1.88 25.83
CA ASN A 200 20.05 -1.18 26.86
C ASN A 200 19.44 0.21 27.06
N LEU A 201 18.76 0.39 28.19
CA LEU A 201 18.15 1.64 28.63
C LEU A 201 18.85 2.23 29.86
N GLU A 202 20.15 1.94 30.06
CA GLU A 202 20.97 2.41 31.19
C GLU A 202 20.94 3.94 31.39
N PHE A 203 20.62 4.72 30.37
CA PHE A 203 20.45 6.18 30.49
C PHE A 203 19.23 6.63 31.29
N LEU A 204 18.33 5.73 31.66
CA LEU A 204 17.14 6.06 32.46
C LEU A 204 17.44 6.21 33.96
N SER A 205 18.65 5.85 34.42
CA SER A 205 19.04 5.96 35.81
C SER A 205 19.63 7.34 36.16
N PHE A 206 18.82 8.39 36.16
CA PHE A 206 19.02 9.71 36.80
C PHE A 206 17.60 10.34 36.79
N ASP A 207 16.86 10.50 37.90
CA ASP A 207 17.19 11.16 39.16
C ASP A 207 16.50 10.48 40.36
N GLU A 208 17.24 10.29 41.46
CA GLU A 208 16.59 10.15 42.77
C GLU A 208 15.90 11.49 43.09
N PRO A 209 14.61 11.51 43.49
CA PRO A 209 14.00 12.76 43.93
C PRO A 209 14.67 13.19 45.24
N GLU A 210 15.39 14.32 45.20
CA GLU A 210 15.79 15.04 46.42
C GLU A 210 14.53 15.32 47.25
N ASN A 211 14.52 14.75 48.45
CA ASN A 211 13.44 14.82 49.41
C ASN A 211 13.49 16.17 50.12
N ASP A 212 12.93 17.21 49.48
CA ASP A 212 12.66 18.50 50.14
C ASP A 212 11.44 18.36 51.07
N ASN A 213 11.66 17.73 52.22
CA ASN A 213 10.81 17.88 53.39
C ASN A 213 11.28 19.10 54.18
N ASP A 214 10.74 20.28 53.86
CA ASP A 214 10.48 21.26 54.92
C ASP A 214 9.31 22.19 54.56
N THR A 215 8.12 21.85 55.03
CA THR A 215 7.08 22.86 55.26
C THR A 215 6.30 22.43 56.49
N THR A 216 6.75 22.86 57.67
CA THR A 216 5.92 22.79 58.88
C THR A 216 5.59 24.17 59.43
N LYS A 217 4.31 24.52 59.26
CA LYS A 217 3.40 25.17 60.24
C LYS A 217 3.48 26.69 60.38
N GLU A 218 2.72 27.37 59.52
CA GLU A 218 1.98 28.58 59.88
C GLU A 218 0.50 28.23 60.07
N GLU A 219 0.11 27.87 61.30
CA GLU A 219 -1.27 27.97 61.77
C GLU A 219 -1.27 28.56 63.18
N MET A 220 -1.29 29.89 63.25
CA MET A 220 -1.81 30.60 64.41
C MET A 220 -2.89 31.57 63.93
N ASN A 221 -4.15 31.12 63.97
CA ASN A 221 -5.30 32.01 63.94
C ASN A 221 -6.30 31.61 65.02
N LEU A 222 -6.39 32.50 66.02
CA LEU A 222 -7.58 32.96 66.76
C LEU A 222 -8.63 31.93 67.20
N ILE A 223 -8.73 31.70 68.51
CA ILE A 223 -9.92 32.03 69.36
C ILE A 223 -9.42 32.48 70.74
#